data_AF-A0A961BUS7-F1
#
_entry.id   AF-A0A961BUS7-F1
#
_cell.length_a   1.000
_cell.length_b   1.000
_cell.length_c   1.000
_cell.angle_alpha   90.00
_cell.angle_beta   90.00
_cell.angle_gamma   90.00
#
_symmetry.space_group_name_H-M   'P 1'
#
loop_
_entity.id
_entity.type
_entity.pdbx_description
1 polymer ?
#
loop_
_entity_poly.entity_id
_entity_poly.type
_entity_poly.pdbx_seq_one_letter_code
_entity_poly.pdbx_strand_id
1 'polypeptide(L)'
;MALTACIVGLWAAGGGISDLMAWDGSQWTSLTQLTGLAASAVAVVGLVLVARPRSLERLYGLDRMFVWHRWLGEAVAMLVGAHVAVGFWDWTVALDSPAAALRELTGGTEYMALATVGAVVVGIVTISSL
;
A
#
# COMPACT_ATOMS: atom_id res chain seq x y z
N MET A 1 2.16 -16.88 3.01
CA MET A 1 0.92 -17.31 2.33
C MET A 1 -0.32 -17.13 3.21
N ALA A 2 -0.31 -17.58 4.47
CA ALA A 2 -1.48 -17.41 5.36
C ALA A 2 -1.92 -15.94 5.55
N LEU A 3 -1.00 -15.02 5.85
CA LEU A 3 -1.32 -13.59 6.02
C LEU A 3 -2.00 -12.99 4.78
N THR A 4 -1.43 -13.20 3.60
CA THR A 4 -1.98 -12.71 2.33
C THR A 4 -3.38 -13.29 2.08
N ALA A 5 -3.57 -14.59 2.30
CA ALA A 5 -4.87 -15.23 2.13
C ALA A 5 -5.92 -14.69 3.11
N CYS A 6 -5.54 -14.44 4.37
CA CYS A 6 -6.44 -13.83 5.35
C CYS A 6 -6.83 -12.40 4.94
N ILE A 7 -5.86 -11.58 4.53
CA ILE A 7 -6.12 -10.19 4.13
C ILE A 7 -7.01 -10.12 2.89
N VAL A 8 -6.67 -10.86 1.83
CA VAL A 8 -7.46 -10.91 0.60
C VAL A 8 -8.82 -11.55 0.86
N GLY A 9 -8.88 -12.58 1.71
CA GLY A 9 -10.13 -13.23 2.10
C GLY A 9 -11.07 -12.30 2.87
N LEU A 10 -10.56 -11.50 3.81
CA LEU A 10 -11.34 -10.50 4.54
C LEU A 10 -11.84 -9.38 3.62
N TRP A 11 -10.97 -8.88 2.73
CA TRP A 11 -11.37 -7.90 1.71
C TRP A 11 -12.45 -8.46 0.78
N ALA A 12 -12.30 -9.70 0.31
CA ALA A 12 -13.27 -10.38 -0.52
C ALA A 12 -14.61 -10.60 0.20
N ALA A 13 -14.57 -11.04 1.46
CA ALA A 13 -15.75 -11.24 2.30
C ALA A 13 -16.47 -9.93 2.61
N GLY A 14 -15.75 -8.81 2.65
CA GLY A 14 -16.29 -7.46 2.79
C GLY A 14 -16.94 -6.88 1.52
N GLY A 15 -17.04 -7.66 0.43
CA GLY A 15 -17.63 -7.21 -0.84
C GLY A 15 -16.62 -6.73 -1.88
N GLY A 16 -15.32 -6.73 -1.57
CA GLY A 16 -14.30 -6.15 -2.45
C GLY A 16 -14.29 -6.73 -3.87
N ILE A 17 -14.56 -8.02 -4.04
CA ILE A 17 -14.67 -8.64 -5.38
C ILE A 17 -15.89 -8.14 -6.14
N SER A 18 -17.03 -8.01 -5.47
CA SER A 18 -18.27 -7.53 -6.08
C SER A 18 -18.10 -6.08 -6.54
N ASP A 19 -17.55 -5.22 -5.69
CA ASP A 19 -17.30 -3.81 -6.00
C ASP A 19 -16.28 -3.67 -7.14
N LEU A 20 -15.23 -4.50 -7.14
CA LEU A 20 -14.23 -4.50 -8.21
C LEU A 20 -14.82 -4.85 -9.58
N MET A 21 -15.91 -5.63 -9.60
CA MET A 21 -16.58 -6.10 -10.81
C MET A 21 -17.85 -5.31 -11.14
N ALA A 22 -18.21 -4.29 -10.36
CA ALA A 22 -19.46 -3.54 -10.54
C ALA A 22 -19.37 -2.47 -11.66
N TRP A 23 -18.17 -1.95 -11.95
CA TRP A 23 -17.89 -0.95 -12.99
C TRP A 23 -18.70 0.37 -12.88
N ASP A 24 -19.24 0.68 -11.70
CA ASP A 24 -20.09 1.85 -11.41
C ASP A 24 -19.35 2.99 -10.68
N GLY A 25 -18.06 2.82 -10.43
CA GLY A 25 -17.20 3.71 -9.63
C GLY A 25 -16.61 3.00 -8.42
N SER A 26 -17.37 2.08 -7.81
CA SER A 26 -16.94 1.33 -6.61
C SER A 26 -15.69 0.47 -6.84
N GLN A 27 -15.39 0.11 -8.09
CA GLN A 27 -14.16 -0.60 -8.46
C GLN A 27 -12.90 0.17 -8.08
N TRP A 28 -12.91 1.50 -8.14
CA TRP A 28 -11.77 2.34 -7.82
C TRP A 28 -11.51 2.37 -6.32
N THR A 29 -12.58 2.52 -5.52
CA THR A 29 -12.50 2.39 -4.07
C THR A 29 -12.01 1.00 -3.67
N SER A 30 -12.54 -0.06 -4.27
CA SER A 30 -12.12 -1.44 -4.00
C SER A 30 -10.65 -1.68 -4.34
N LEU A 31 -10.16 -1.13 -5.46
CA LEU A 31 -8.76 -1.23 -5.86
C LEU A 31 -7.83 -0.40 -4.95
N THR A 32 -8.28 0.78 -4.50
CA THR A 32 -7.57 1.60 -3.50
C THR A 32 -7.40 0.83 -2.19
N GLN A 33 -8.45 0.16 -1.72
CA GLN A 33 -8.40 -0.68 -0.52
C GLN A 33 -7.42 -1.85 -0.69
N LEU A 34 -7.52 -2.59 -1.81
CA LEU A 34 -6.67 -3.76 -2.06
C LEU A 34 -5.19 -3.40 -2.12
N THR A 35 -4.83 -2.32 -2.81
CA THR A 35 -3.44 -1.84 -2.91
C THR A 35 -2.90 -1.36 -1.56
N GLY A 36 -3.71 -0.67 -0.75
CA GLY A 36 -3.32 -0.23 0.60
C GLY A 36 -3.12 -1.40 1.58
N LEU A 37 -4.01 -2.41 1.52
CA LEU A 37 -3.88 -3.64 2.30
C LEU A 37 -2.62 -4.43 1.90
N ALA A 38 -2.36 -4.58 0.60
CA ALA A 38 -1.17 -5.24 0.09
C ALA A 38 0.11 -4.49 0.52
N ALA A 39 0.15 -3.17 0.36
CA ALA A 39 1.29 -2.34 0.79
C ALA A 39 1.59 -2.53 2.27
N SER A 40 0.56 -2.46 3.11
CA SER A 40 0.68 -2.62 4.57
C SER A 40 1.19 -4.01 4.95
N ALA A 41 0.68 -5.07 4.31
CA ALA A 41 1.11 -6.44 4.56
C ALA A 41 2.59 -6.65 4.24
N VAL A 42 3.03 -6.19 3.07
CA VAL A 42 4.42 -6.28 2.62
C VAL A 42 5.33 -5.45 3.53
N ALA A 43 4.90 -4.24 3.92
CA ALA A 43 5.66 -3.37 4.81
C ALA A 43 5.90 -4.01 6.19
N VAL A 44 4.88 -4.62 6.80
CA VAL A 44 5.03 -5.32 8.08
C VAL A 44 6.03 -6.48 7.97
N VAL A 45 5.99 -7.26 6.88
CA VAL A 45 6.99 -8.32 6.65
C VAL A 45 8.39 -7.72 6.51
N GLY A 46 8.54 -6.63 5.75
CA GLY A 46 9.81 -5.92 5.61
C GLY A 46 10.37 -5.42 6.94
N LEU A 47 9.51 -4.88 7.82
CA LEU A 47 9.90 -4.43 9.17
C LEU A 47 10.34 -5.59 10.05
N VAL A 48 9.67 -6.74 9.99
CA VAL A 48 10.07 -7.95 10.73
C VAL A 48 11.47 -8.41 10.31
N LEU A 49 11.83 -8.32 9.03
CA LEU A 49 13.18 -8.66 8.57
C LEU A 49 14.23 -7.71 9.18
N VAL A 50 13.98 -6.40 9.20
CA VAL A 50 14.91 -5.40 9.75
C VAL A 50 14.98 -5.44 11.27
N ALA A 51 13.94 -5.92 11.95
CA ALA A 51 13.95 -6.16 13.40
C ALA A 51 14.95 -7.24 13.83
N ARG A 52 15.56 -7.98 12.89
CA ARG A 52 16.56 -9.04 13.12
C ARG A 52 16.18 -10.01 14.24
N PRO A 53 15.01 -10.67 14.16
CA PRO A 53 14.67 -11.69 15.13
C PRO A 53 15.66 -12.85 15.02
N ARG A 54 16.25 -13.23 16.17
CA ARG A 54 17.30 -14.27 16.26
C ARG A 54 16.90 -15.60 15.63
N SER A 55 15.60 -15.92 15.63
CA SER A 55 15.06 -17.14 15.01
C SER A 55 15.23 -17.12 13.48
N LEU A 56 14.93 -16.00 12.82
CA LEU A 56 15.08 -15.87 11.36
C LEU A 56 16.54 -15.76 10.96
N GLU A 57 17.35 -15.03 11.73
CA GLU A 57 18.78 -14.87 11.46
C GLU A 57 19.50 -16.23 11.43
N ARG A 58 19.22 -17.09 12.42
CA ARG A 58 19.82 -18.44 12.47
C ARG A 58 19.37 -19.35 11.33
N LEU A 59 18.15 -19.16 10.83
CA LEU A 59 17.56 -20.01 9.79
C LEU A 59 17.98 -19.58 8.38
N TYR A 60 18.01 -18.26 8.14
CA TYR A 60 18.17 -17.71 6.80
C TYR A 60 19.47 -16.94 6.57
N GLY A 61 20.12 -16.44 7.63
CA GLY A 61 21.29 -15.57 7.57
C GLY A 61 20.94 -14.10 7.31
N LEU A 62 21.77 -13.18 7.80
CA LEU A 62 21.56 -11.73 7.67
C LEU A 62 21.61 -11.27 6.20
N ASP A 63 22.55 -11.76 5.40
CA ASP A 63 22.73 -11.30 4.02
C ASP A 63 21.47 -11.54 3.17
N ARG A 64 20.86 -12.71 3.30
CA ARG A 64 19.63 -13.04 2.57
C ARG A 64 18.44 -12.23 3.08
N MET A 65 18.36 -11.96 4.38
CA MET A 65 17.32 -11.09 4.94
C MET A 65 17.43 -9.66 4.41
N PHE A 66 18.63 -9.13 4.20
CA PHE A 66 18.81 -7.80 3.59
C PHE A 66 18.40 -7.76 2.13
N VAL A 67 18.75 -8.80 1.35
CA VAL A 67 18.29 -8.91 -0.04
C VAL A 67 16.76 -8.92 -0.08
N TRP A 68 16.10 -9.72 0.77
CA TRP A 68 14.64 -9.74 0.85
C TRP A 68 14.06 -8.41 1.31
N HIS A 69 14.67 -7.72 2.27
CA HIS A 69 14.23 -6.40 2.69
C HIS A 69 14.25 -5.41 1.52
N ARG A 70 15.30 -5.43 0.68
CA ARG A 70 15.36 -4.59 -0.52
C ARG A 70 14.21 -4.87 -1.49
N TRP A 71 14.00 -6.15 -1.86
CA TRP A 71 12.90 -6.53 -2.75
C TRP A 71 11.52 -6.17 -2.18
N LEU A 72 11.32 -6.36 -0.87
CA LEU A 72 10.08 -5.98 -0.21
C LEU A 72 9.91 -4.46 -0.14
N GLY A 73 10.98 -3.70 0.07
CA GLY A 73 10.97 -2.24 0.03
C GLY A 73 10.55 -1.71 -1.33
N GLU A 74 11.10 -2.26 -2.41
CA GLU A 74 10.69 -1.96 -3.79
C GLU A 74 9.21 -2.31 -4.04
N ALA A 75 8.75 -3.47 -3.55
CA ALA A 75 7.34 -3.86 -3.64
C ALA A 75 6.41 -2.91 -2.87
N VAL A 76 6.77 -2.49 -1.66
CA VAL A 76 6.00 -1.49 -0.90
C VAL A 76 5.93 -0.18 -1.66
N ALA A 77 7.06 0.29 -2.22
CA ALA A 77 7.10 1.53 -2.97
C ALA A 77 6.16 1.51 -4.19
N MET A 78 6.20 0.42 -4.97
CA MET A 78 5.29 0.24 -6.11
C MET A 78 3.82 0.19 -5.67
N LEU A 79 3.51 -0.53 -4.59
CA LEU A 79 2.13 -0.65 -4.08
C LEU A 79 1.60 0.67 -3.50
N VAL A 80 2.44 1.43 -2.79
CA VAL A 80 2.07 2.77 -2.29
C VAL A 80 1.86 3.73 -3.46
N GLY A 81 2.74 3.71 -4.47
CA GLY A 81 2.56 4.50 -5.69
C GLY A 81 1.25 4.18 -6.40
N ALA A 82 0.93 2.89 -6.56
CA ALA A 82 -0.35 2.44 -7.11
C ALA A 82 -1.53 2.87 -6.22
N HIS A 83 -1.44 2.72 -4.90
CA HIS A 83 -2.47 3.13 -3.95
C HIS A 83 -2.80 4.63 -4.06
N VAL A 84 -1.77 5.48 -4.10
CA VAL A 84 -1.95 6.93 -4.26
C VAL A 84 -2.54 7.27 -5.63
N ALA A 85 -2.05 6.64 -6.71
CA ALA A 85 -2.53 6.91 -8.06
C ALA A 85 -4.00 6.48 -8.25
N VAL A 86 -4.37 5.30 -7.76
CA VAL A 86 -5.74 4.79 -7.83
C VAL A 86 -6.66 5.60 -6.92
N GLY A 87 -6.24 5.94 -5.70
CA GLY A 87 -7.03 6.77 -4.78
C GLY A 87 -7.26 8.19 -5.32
N PHE A 88 -6.24 8.79 -5.94
CA PHE A 88 -6.40 10.08 -6.63
C PHE A 88 -7.43 9.99 -7.77
N TRP A 89 -7.40 8.90 -8.54
CA TRP A 89 -8.35 8.68 -9.62
C TRP A 89 -9.77 8.45 -9.10
N ASP A 90 -9.93 7.64 -8.04
CA ASP A 90 -11.21 7.40 -7.36
C ASP A 90 -11.91 8.71 -6.99
N TRP A 91 -11.19 9.60 -6.30
CA TRP A 91 -11.74 10.92 -5.94
C TRP A 91 -11.92 11.87 -7.10
N THR A 92 -11.09 11.79 -8.13
CA THR A 92 -11.28 12.59 -9.34
C THR A 92 -12.61 12.24 -10.00
N VAL A 93 -12.94 10.95 -10.08
CA VAL A 93 -14.22 10.46 -10.62
C VAL A 93 -15.37 10.84 -9.68
N ALA A 94 -15.22 10.64 -8.37
CA ALA A 94 -16.29 10.90 -7.41
C ALA A 94 -16.64 12.40 -7.27
N LEU A 95 -15.65 13.29 -7.42
CA LEU A 95 -15.81 14.74 -7.28
C LEU A 95 -15.94 15.47 -8.62
N ASP A 96 -15.80 14.76 -9.75
CA ASP A 96 -15.69 15.32 -11.10
C ASP A 96 -14.65 16.47 -11.19
N SER A 97 -13.58 16.37 -10.42
CA SER A 97 -12.58 17.44 -10.31
C SER A 97 -11.22 16.95 -9.80
N PRO A 98 -10.16 16.97 -10.63
CA PRO A 98 -8.83 16.57 -10.20
C PRO A 98 -8.22 17.53 -9.17
N ALA A 99 -8.60 18.82 -9.23
CA ALA A 99 -8.15 19.81 -8.26
C ALA A 99 -8.78 19.58 -6.88
N ALA A 100 -10.06 19.21 -6.83
CA ALA A 100 -10.72 18.83 -5.58
C ALA A 100 -10.11 17.54 -5.02
N ALA A 101 -9.88 16.53 -5.87
CA ALA A 101 -9.22 15.28 -5.45
C ALA A 101 -7.82 15.53 -4.86
N LEU A 102 -7.01 16.39 -5.48
CA LEU A 102 -5.69 16.75 -4.95
C LEU A 102 -5.79 17.46 -3.59
N ARG A 103 -6.78 18.35 -3.41
CA ARG A 103 -7.04 19.01 -2.14
C ARG A 103 -7.41 17.99 -1.05
N GLU A 104 -8.32 17.07 -1.36
CA GLU A 104 -8.71 16.02 -0.40
C GLU A 104 -7.51 15.16 0.01
N LEU A 105 -6.67 14.79 -0.96
CA LEU A 105 -5.50 13.92 -0.77
C LEU A 105 -4.42 14.58 0.07
N THR A 106 -4.26 15.89 -0.06
CA THR A 106 -3.21 16.63 0.66
C THR A 106 -3.65 17.22 1.99
N GLY A 107 -4.96 17.33 2.28
CA GLY A 107 -5.43 17.81 3.57
C GLY A 107 -6.91 18.21 3.70
N GLY A 108 -7.75 17.98 2.69
CA GLY A 108 -9.19 18.23 2.77
C GLY A 108 -9.93 17.24 3.67
N THR A 109 -9.42 16.01 3.77
CA THR A 109 -9.97 14.93 4.60
C THR A 109 -9.06 14.64 5.80
N GLU A 110 -9.66 14.22 6.92
CA GLU A 110 -8.93 13.87 8.15
C GLU A 110 -7.83 12.83 7.88
N TYR A 111 -6.67 12.98 8.51
CA TYR A 111 -5.48 12.12 8.36
C TYR A 111 -4.80 12.08 6.97
N MET A 112 -5.41 12.61 5.91
CA MET A 112 -4.84 12.59 4.56
C MET A 112 -3.56 13.42 4.42
N ALA A 113 -3.45 14.52 5.17
CA ALA A 113 -2.21 15.30 5.21
C ALA A 113 -1.02 14.45 5.71
N LEU A 114 -1.22 13.67 6.78
CA LEU A 114 -0.19 12.75 7.29
C LEU A 114 0.08 11.59 6.35
N ALA A 115 -0.97 11.04 5.71
CA ALA A 115 -0.82 9.98 4.72
C ALA A 115 0.02 10.46 3.52
N THR A 116 -0.21 11.68 3.04
CA THR A 116 0.58 12.31 1.98
C THR A 116 2.04 12.50 2.39
N VAL A 117 2.30 13.00 3.60
CA VAL A 117 3.68 13.10 4.12
C VAL A 117 4.34 11.73 4.15
N GLY A 118 3.63 10.70 4.62
CA GLY A 118 4.12 9.32 4.62
C GLY A 118 4.46 8.81 3.21
N ALA A 119 3.57 9.03 2.23
CA ALA A 119 3.81 8.65 0.84
C ALA A 119 5.03 9.37 0.24
N VAL A 120 5.21 10.66 0.54
CA VAL A 120 6.40 11.44 0.12
C VAL A 120 7.67 10.86 0.74
N VAL A 121 7.66 10.53 2.03
CA VAL A 121 8.83 9.92 2.70
C VAL A 121 9.18 8.57 2.06
N VAL A 122 8.18 7.73 1.78
CA VAL A 122 8.40 6.47 1.06
C VAL A 122 9.00 6.73 -0.33
N GLY A 123 8.50 7.73 -1.05
CA GLY A 123 9.05 8.15 -2.34
C GLY A 123 10.52 8.58 -2.25
N ILE A 124 10.86 9.42 -1.26
CA ILE A 124 12.24 9.86 -1.01
C ILE A 124 13.14 8.65 -0.73
N VAL A 125 12.73 7.76 0.18
CA VAL A 125 13.49 6.54 0.52
C VAL A 125 13.72 5.70 -0.72
N THR A 126 12.68 5.50 -1.54
CA THR A 126 12.76 4.72 -2.78
C THR A 126 13.79 5.29 -3.74
N ILE A 127 13.76 6.60 -4.00
CA ILE A 127 14.70 7.27 -4.90
C ILE A 127 16.12 7.21 -4.35
N SER A 128 16.29 7.42 -3.03
CA SER A 128 17.61 7.37 -2.39
C SER A 128 18.22 5.97 -2.30
N SER A 129 17.43 4.93 -2.54
CA SER A 129 17.86 3.52 -2.46
C SER A 129 18.20 2.90 -3.82
N LEU A 130 18.13 3.68 -4.90
CA LEU A 130 18.51 3.28 -6.26
C LEU A 130 20.02 3.08 -6.41
#